data_AF-A0A8H5SS35-F1
#
_entry.id   AF-A0A8H5SS35-F1
#
_cell.length_a   1.000
_cell.length_b   1.000
_cell.length_c   1.000
_cell.angle_alpha   90.00
_cell.angle_beta   90.00
_cell.angle_gamma   90.00
#
_symmetry.space_group_name_H-M   'P 1'
#
loop_
_entity.id
_entity.type
_entity.pdbx_description
1 polymer ?
#
loop_
_entity_poly.entity_id
_entity_poly.type
_entity_poly.pdbx_seq_one_letter_code
_entity_poly.pdbx_strand_id
1 'polypeptide(L)'
;MVRSLFFASIFAAGIYAQSTADPALTKDGAFQHVGCVAIRPGTFPRQFNLGQTGCASSCSSNGNIIGFRGNSCVCDRLDLSPSPITYRVVKVDNALCNQWCDPADKSKGTCGGASIRGWPIYDLYKRRNAQILYESFPNATPTPGTGPVQTLMPVPNPNPNP
;
A
#
# COMPACT_ATOMS: atom_id res chain seq x y z
N MET A 1 29.56 -45.77 26.04
CA MET A 1 28.39 -45.49 25.18
C MET A 1 27.92 -44.07 25.47
N VAL A 2 28.29 -43.11 24.63
CA VAL A 2 27.93 -41.70 24.79
C VAL A 2 26.67 -41.45 23.96
N ARG A 3 25.52 -41.33 24.63
CA ARG A 3 24.26 -40.93 24.00
C ARG A 3 24.25 -39.39 23.94
N SER A 4 24.72 -38.83 22.82
CA SER A 4 24.51 -37.42 22.49
C SER A 4 23.02 -37.18 22.24
N LEU A 5 22.36 -36.52 23.19
CA LEU A 5 21.06 -35.91 22.98
C LEU A 5 21.29 -34.57 22.27
N PHE A 6 21.21 -34.59 20.94
CA PHE A 6 21.10 -33.37 20.16
C PHE A 6 19.76 -32.70 20.51
N PHE A 7 19.82 -31.63 21.29
CA PHE A 7 18.72 -30.68 21.42
C PHE A 7 18.46 -30.07 20.04
N ALA A 8 17.39 -30.54 19.39
CA ALA A 8 16.86 -29.90 18.20
C ALA A 8 16.27 -28.56 18.62
N SER A 9 17.06 -27.49 18.43
CA SER A 9 16.59 -26.11 18.48
C SER A 9 15.56 -25.91 17.36
N ILE A 10 14.28 -26.10 17.68
CA ILE A 10 13.17 -25.70 16.81
C ILE A 10 13.23 -24.19 16.74
N PHE A 11 13.88 -23.67 15.70
CA PHE A 11 13.67 -22.29 15.27
C PHE A 11 12.19 -22.20 14.88
N ALA A 12 11.37 -21.73 15.81
CA ALA A 12 10.10 -21.12 15.48
C ALA A 12 10.44 -19.87 14.67
N ALA A 13 10.63 -20.06 13.36
CA ALA A 13 10.60 -18.96 12.41
C ALA A 13 9.21 -18.34 12.56
N GLY A 14 9.13 -17.26 13.34
CA GLY A 14 7.95 -16.43 13.42
C GLY A 14 7.55 -16.13 11.99
N ILE A 15 6.36 -16.59 11.61
CA ILE A 15 5.79 -16.33 10.31
C ILE A 15 5.44 -14.85 10.35
N TYR A 16 6.41 -13.98 10.06
CA TYR A 16 6.15 -12.58 9.83
C TYR A 16 5.22 -12.55 8.61
N ALA A 17 3.94 -12.33 8.84
CA ALA A 17 2.94 -12.18 7.80
C ALA A 17 3.31 -10.94 6.98
N GLN A 18 4.11 -11.14 5.95
CA GLN A 18 4.44 -10.11 4.97
C GLN A 18 3.30 -10.05 3.96
N SER A 19 2.85 -8.84 3.65
CA SER A 19 1.90 -8.59 2.56
C SER A 19 2.32 -9.39 1.32
N THR A 20 1.47 -10.32 0.89
CA THR A 20 1.78 -11.22 -0.23
C THR A 20 1.15 -10.66 -1.49
N ALA A 21 1.96 -10.40 -2.50
CA ALA A 21 1.48 -9.87 -3.76
C ALA A 21 0.44 -10.82 -4.41
N ASP A 22 -0.71 -10.30 -4.81
CA ASP A 22 -1.73 -11.06 -5.55
C ASP A 22 -1.19 -11.45 -6.94
N PRO A 23 -0.96 -12.76 -7.20
CA PRO A 23 -0.41 -13.21 -8.47
C PRO A 23 -1.29 -12.85 -9.67
N ALA A 24 -2.61 -12.74 -9.49
CA ALA A 24 -3.53 -12.40 -10.57
C ALA A 24 -3.35 -10.96 -11.06
N LEU A 25 -2.96 -10.04 -10.17
CA LEU A 25 -2.73 -8.64 -10.52
C LEU A 25 -1.31 -8.37 -11.00
N THR A 26 -0.33 -9.09 -10.46
CA THR A 26 1.07 -8.93 -10.88
C THR A 26 1.42 -9.73 -12.13
N LYS A 27 0.51 -10.61 -12.58
CA LYS A 27 0.67 -11.37 -13.83
C LYS A 27 0.94 -10.40 -14.99
N ASP A 28 1.95 -10.74 -15.80
CA ASP A 28 2.38 -9.97 -16.96
C ASP A 28 2.79 -8.50 -16.65
N GLY A 29 3.04 -8.19 -15.37
CA GLY A 29 3.40 -6.84 -14.93
C GLY A 29 2.27 -5.82 -15.05
N ALA A 30 1.01 -6.26 -15.14
CA ALA A 30 -0.16 -5.38 -15.28
C ALA A 30 -0.28 -4.41 -14.09
N PHE A 31 -0.04 -4.90 -12.87
CA PHE A 31 0.12 -4.10 -11.68
C PHE A 31 1.44 -4.40 -10.97
N GLN A 32 2.04 -3.36 -10.40
CA GLN A 32 3.14 -3.44 -9.47
C GLN A 32 2.59 -3.45 -8.04
N HIS A 33 3.04 -4.41 -7.24
CA HIS A 33 2.81 -4.42 -5.79
C HIS A 33 3.62 -3.30 -5.13
N VAL A 34 2.93 -2.42 -4.40
CA VAL A 34 3.53 -1.26 -3.71
C VAL A 34 3.84 -1.61 -2.25
N GLY A 35 3.02 -2.48 -1.65
CA GLY A 35 3.07 -2.85 -0.23
C GLY A 35 2.02 -2.11 0.60
N CYS A 36 2.21 -2.13 1.92
CA CYS A 36 1.22 -1.64 2.87
C CYS A 36 1.22 -0.12 2.98
N VAL A 37 0.03 0.44 2.91
CA VAL A 37 -0.20 1.88 3.08
C VAL A 37 -1.40 2.12 3.98
N ALA A 38 -1.34 3.18 4.77
CA ALA A 38 -2.51 3.74 5.42
C ALA A 38 -3.14 4.80 4.51
N ILE A 39 -4.45 4.67 4.30
CA ILE A 39 -5.22 5.53 3.39
C ILE A 39 -6.20 6.34 4.22
N ARG A 40 -6.19 7.67 4.07
CA ARG A 40 -7.21 8.52 4.68
C ARG A 40 -8.60 8.13 4.13
N PRO A 41 -9.62 7.99 4.98
CA PRO A 41 -10.98 7.74 4.50
C PRO A 41 -11.42 8.80 3.48
N GLY A 42 -11.98 8.36 2.36
CA GLY A 42 -12.42 9.25 1.27
C GLY A 42 -11.35 9.63 0.25
N THR A 43 -10.08 9.18 0.40
CA THR A 43 -9.03 9.43 -0.61
C THR A 43 -9.36 8.80 -1.96
N PHE A 44 -9.91 7.59 -1.97
CA PHE A 44 -10.28 6.90 -3.20
C PHE A 44 -11.78 7.01 -3.46
N PRO A 45 -12.19 7.30 -4.71
CA PRO A 45 -13.59 7.52 -5.07
C PRO A 45 -14.42 6.24 -5.08
N ARG A 46 -13.79 5.07 -5.22
CA ARG A 46 -14.48 3.77 -5.22
C ARG A 46 -14.02 2.93 -4.05
N GLN A 47 -15.00 2.37 -3.35
CA GLN A 47 -14.80 1.39 -2.29
C GLN A 47 -15.82 0.27 -2.50
N PHE A 48 -15.37 -0.97 -2.44
CA PHE A 48 -16.18 -2.14 -2.67
C PHE A 48 -15.96 -3.19 -1.57
N ASN A 49 -16.92 -4.10 -1.42
CA ASN A 49 -16.84 -5.28 -0.56
C ASN A 49 -17.17 -6.52 -1.40
N LEU A 50 -16.23 -6.89 -2.28
CA LEU A 50 -16.43 -7.90 -3.33
C LEU A 50 -15.40 -9.05 -3.28
N GLY A 51 -14.52 -9.05 -2.27
CA GLY A 51 -13.39 -9.97 -2.20
C GLY A 51 -12.34 -9.72 -3.28
N GLN A 52 -11.22 -10.43 -3.19
CA GLN A 52 -10.04 -10.17 -4.03
C GLN A 52 -10.37 -10.26 -5.54
N THR A 53 -11.03 -11.33 -5.97
CA THR A 53 -11.39 -11.57 -7.38
C THR A 53 -12.39 -10.53 -7.91
N GLY A 54 -13.44 -10.21 -7.14
CA GLY A 54 -14.43 -9.21 -7.54
C GLY A 54 -13.86 -7.80 -7.57
N CYS A 55 -12.95 -7.49 -6.65
CA CYS A 55 -12.21 -6.23 -6.63
C CYS A 55 -11.25 -6.08 -7.81
N ALA A 56 -10.48 -7.13 -8.12
CA ALA A 56 -9.56 -7.12 -9.25
C ALA A 56 -10.32 -6.86 -10.57
N SER A 57 -11.43 -7.53 -10.82
CA SER A 57 -12.24 -7.32 -12.03
C SER A 57 -12.89 -5.92 -12.09
N SER A 58 -13.46 -5.46 -10.97
CA SER A 58 -14.16 -4.17 -10.90
C SER A 58 -13.23 -2.96 -11.00
N CYS A 59 -12.02 -3.08 -10.44
CA CYS A 59 -11.07 -1.97 -10.38
C CYS A 59 -10.11 -1.96 -11.58
N SER A 60 -9.67 -3.12 -12.09
CA SER A 60 -8.69 -3.17 -13.20
C SER A 60 -9.25 -2.72 -14.55
N SER A 61 -10.57 -2.73 -14.72
CA SER A 61 -11.25 -2.29 -15.95
C SER A 61 -11.32 -0.77 -16.10
N ASN A 62 -11.25 -0.01 -15.01
CA ASN A 62 -11.42 1.46 -15.03
C ASN A 62 -10.57 2.16 -13.96
N GLY A 63 -9.39 1.61 -13.68
CA GLY A 63 -8.50 2.10 -12.64
C GLY A 63 -7.05 1.67 -12.86
N ASN A 64 -6.13 2.51 -12.41
CA ASN A 64 -4.70 2.25 -12.36
C ASN A 64 -4.20 1.95 -10.92
N ILE A 65 -5.04 2.05 -9.89
CA ILE A 65 -4.69 1.77 -8.49
C ILE A 65 -5.74 0.87 -7.87
N ILE A 66 -5.28 -0.13 -7.12
CA ILE A 66 -6.14 -1.04 -6.34
C ILE A 66 -5.53 -1.19 -4.95
N GLY A 67 -6.33 -1.04 -3.91
CA GLY A 67 -5.94 -1.33 -2.54
C GLY A 67 -6.83 -2.39 -1.93
N PHE A 68 -6.27 -3.43 -1.31
CA PHE A 68 -7.02 -4.51 -0.67
C PHE A 68 -6.96 -4.45 0.86
N ARG A 69 -8.08 -4.75 1.51
CA ARG A 69 -8.19 -4.88 2.96
C ARG A 69 -9.23 -5.94 3.28
N GLY A 70 -8.78 -7.17 3.54
CA GLY A 70 -9.65 -8.34 3.63
C GLY A 70 -10.58 -8.44 2.42
N ASN A 71 -11.88 -8.56 2.67
CA ASN A 71 -12.89 -8.66 1.61
C ASN A 71 -13.24 -7.32 0.93
N SER A 72 -12.65 -6.21 1.40
CA SER A 72 -12.89 -4.86 0.87
C SER A 72 -11.73 -4.38 0.01
N CYS A 73 -12.03 -3.47 -0.91
CA CYS A 73 -11.01 -2.82 -1.71
C CYS A 73 -11.37 -1.37 -2.02
N VAL A 74 -10.35 -0.63 -2.42
CA VAL A 74 -10.46 0.72 -2.97
C VAL A 74 -9.81 0.78 -4.35
N CYS A 75 -10.30 1.67 -5.21
CA CYS A 75 -9.62 1.96 -6.47
C CYS A 75 -9.88 3.37 -6.96
N ASP A 76 -8.98 3.81 -7.84
CA ASP A 76 -9.13 5.05 -8.58
C ASP A 76 -10.18 4.94 -9.69
N ARG A 77 -10.35 6.05 -10.42
CA ARG A 77 -11.26 6.19 -11.55
C ARG A 77 -10.55 6.96 -12.64
N LEU A 78 -10.43 6.38 -13.83
CA LEU A 78 -9.77 7.04 -14.96
C LEU A 78 -10.65 8.08 -15.65
N ASP A 79 -11.96 7.95 -15.53
CA ASP A 79 -12.94 8.85 -16.12
C ASP A 79 -13.18 10.15 -15.30
N LEU A 80 -12.56 10.28 -14.12
CA LEU A 80 -12.64 11.52 -13.32
C LEU A 80 -11.68 12.60 -13.78
N SER A 81 -10.64 12.26 -14.56
CA SER A 81 -9.66 13.22 -15.03
C SER A 81 -9.03 12.78 -16.35
N PRO A 82 -8.80 13.70 -17.30
CA PRO A 82 -8.04 13.40 -18.52
C PRO A 82 -6.53 13.18 -18.25
N SER A 83 -6.07 13.36 -17.01
CA SER A 83 -4.69 13.18 -16.59
C SER A 83 -4.60 12.24 -15.37
N PRO A 84 -3.45 11.59 -15.12
CA PRO A 84 -3.29 10.75 -13.95
C PRO A 84 -3.56 11.51 -12.65
N ILE A 85 -4.46 10.98 -11.82
CA ILE A 85 -4.77 11.55 -10.51
C ILE A 85 -3.68 11.12 -9.53
N THR A 86 -3.07 12.08 -8.83
CA THR A 86 -2.15 11.79 -7.72
C THR A 86 -2.93 11.46 -6.46
N TYR A 87 -2.70 10.28 -5.88
CA TYR A 87 -3.26 9.89 -4.60
C TYR A 87 -2.23 9.97 -3.48
N ARG A 88 -2.61 10.61 -2.37
CA ARG A 88 -1.77 10.74 -1.18
C ARG A 88 -2.03 9.59 -0.22
N VAL A 89 -0.97 8.89 0.18
CA VAL A 89 -1.04 7.74 1.10
C VAL A 89 0.13 7.78 2.06
N VAL A 90 0.01 7.13 3.22
CA VAL A 90 1.12 6.98 4.17
C VAL A 90 1.70 5.59 4.02
N LYS A 91 3.00 5.48 3.73
CA LYS A 91 3.68 4.17 3.73
C LYS A 91 3.80 3.65 5.16
N VAL A 92 3.45 2.40 5.39
CA VAL A 92 3.57 1.74 6.69
C VAL A 92 4.38 0.45 6.56
N ASP A 93 4.72 -0.17 7.68
CA ASP A 93 5.42 -1.46 7.69
C ASP A 93 4.56 -2.55 7.01
N ASN A 94 5.18 -3.38 6.17
CA ASN A 94 4.48 -4.47 5.48
C ASN A 94 3.91 -5.53 6.43
N ALA A 95 4.46 -5.66 7.63
CA ALA A 95 3.94 -6.53 8.69
C ALA A 95 2.55 -6.10 9.18
N LEU A 96 2.13 -4.87 8.87
CA LEU A 96 0.80 -4.38 9.20
C LEU A 96 -0.28 -4.85 8.21
N CYS A 97 0.09 -5.39 7.04
CA CYS A 97 -0.87 -6.11 6.20
C CYS A 97 -0.97 -7.59 6.60
N ASN A 98 -1.46 -7.82 7.81
CA ASN A 98 -1.56 -9.15 8.41
C ASN A 98 -3.00 -9.70 8.40
N GLN A 99 -3.97 -8.97 7.86
CA GLN A 99 -5.34 -9.45 7.73
C GLN A 99 -5.44 -10.40 6.54
N TRP A 100 -6.09 -11.56 6.72
CA TRP A 100 -6.36 -12.48 5.61
C TRP A 100 -7.17 -11.79 4.52
N CYS A 101 -6.74 -11.91 3.27
CA CYS A 101 -7.49 -11.40 2.12
C CYS A 101 -8.84 -12.07 2.01
N ASP A 102 -8.84 -13.39 2.16
CA ASP A 102 -10.02 -14.21 2.25
C ASP A 102 -9.93 -15.08 3.52
N PRO A 103 -10.74 -14.81 4.55
CA PRO A 103 -10.76 -15.64 5.75
C PRO A 103 -11.16 -17.10 5.49
N ALA A 104 -11.89 -17.36 4.40
CA ALA A 104 -12.29 -18.71 3.98
C ALA A 104 -11.19 -19.42 3.19
N ASP A 105 -10.33 -18.68 2.48
CA ASP A 105 -9.20 -19.21 1.71
C ASP A 105 -7.87 -18.52 2.06
N LYS A 106 -7.18 -19.07 3.08
CA LYS A 106 -5.88 -18.55 3.54
C LYS A 106 -4.75 -18.69 2.52
N SER A 107 -4.91 -19.48 1.45
CA SER A 107 -3.91 -19.58 0.38
C SER A 107 -3.74 -18.26 -0.38
N LYS A 108 -4.73 -17.36 -0.29
CA LYS A 108 -4.69 -16.01 -0.84
C LYS A 108 -3.76 -15.05 -0.09
N GLY A 109 -3.20 -15.48 1.04
CA GLY A 109 -2.31 -14.67 1.85
C GLY A 109 -3.02 -13.53 2.59
N THR A 110 -2.24 -12.54 3.00
CA THR A 110 -2.72 -11.39 3.77
C THR A 110 -2.70 -10.11 2.95
N CYS A 111 -3.71 -9.26 3.13
CA CYS A 111 -3.80 -7.93 2.55
C CYS A 111 -4.55 -6.96 3.45
N GLY A 112 -3.93 -5.79 3.62
CA GLY A 112 -4.40 -4.76 4.52
C GLY A 112 -4.41 -5.19 5.98
N GLY A 113 -4.91 -4.31 6.84
CA GLY A 113 -4.87 -4.54 8.28
C GLY A 113 -5.76 -3.60 9.08
N ALA A 114 -5.52 -3.61 10.39
CA ALA A 114 -6.18 -2.71 11.32
C ALA A 114 -5.83 -1.25 11.01
N SER A 115 -6.76 -0.34 11.26
CA SER A 115 -6.54 1.08 11.03
C SER A 115 -5.51 1.65 12.00
N ILE A 116 -4.60 2.50 11.53
CA ILE A 116 -3.69 3.28 12.37
C ILE A 116 -4.16 4.73 12.36
N ARG A 117 -4.36 5.31 13.55
CA ARG A 117 -4.83 6.71 13.69
C ARG A 117 -6.13 7.00 12.90
N GLY A 118 -7.02 6.00 12.81
CA GLY A 118 -8.28 6.09 12.04
C GLY A 118 -8.12 5.92 10.53
N TRP A 119 -6.90 5.70 10.02
CA TRP A 119 -6.65 5.49 8.59
C TRP A 119 -6.55 3.99 8.31
N PRO A 120 -7.49 3.39 7.57
CA PRO A 120 -7.44 1.98 7.21
C PRO A 120 -6.17 1.62 6.44
N ILE A 121 -5.58 0.47 6.78
CA ILE A 121 -4.41 -0.08 6.09
C ILE A 121 -4.86 -0.97 4.95
N TYR A 122 -4.31 -0.71 3.77
CA TYR A 122 -4.51 -1.49 2.57
C TYR A 122 -3.19 -2.02 2.04
N ASP A 123 -3.25 -3.17 1.40
CA ASP A 123 -2.21 -3.63 0.51
C ASP A 123 -2.41 -3.03 -0.89
N LEU A 124 -1.47 -2.23 -1.37
CA LEU A 124 -1.65 -1.38 -2.55
C LEU A 124 -0.94 -1.92 -3.79
N TYR A 125 -1.60 -1.79 -4.93
CA TYR A 125 -1.16 -2.17 -6.25
C TYR A 125 -1.36 -0.99 -7.20
N LYS A 126 -0.44 -0.79 -8.12
CA LYS A 126 -0.53 0.30 -9.10
C LYS A 126 -0.06 -0.09 -10.49
N ARG A 127 -0.61 0.54 -11.53
CA ARG A 127 -0.04 0.52 -12.88
C ARG A 127 1.08 1.55 -13.01
N ARG A 128 1.91 1.40 -14.05
CA ARG A 128 3.09 2.26 -14.29
C ARG A 128 2.76 3.75 -14.37
N ASN A 129 1.60 4.10 -14.92
CA ASN A 129 1.13 5.48 -15.11
C ASN A 129 0.42 6.07 -13.87
N ALA A 130 0.21 5.30 -12.81
CA ALA A 130 -0.43 5.80 -11.59
C ALA A 130 0.52 6.65 -10.74
N GLN A 131 0.01 7.77 -10.21
CA GLN A 131 0.77 8.67 -9.36
C GLN A 131 0.39 8.49 -7.89
N ILE A 132 1.39 8.18 -7.06
CA ILE A 132 1.25 8.06 -5.61
C ILE A 132 2.25 9.01 -4.97
N LEU A 133 1.77 9.83 -4.05
CA LEU A 133 2.60 10.67 -3.19
C LEU A 133 2.56 10.13 -1.76
N TYR A 134 3.74 9.80 -1.23
CA TYR A 134 3.85 9.38 0.16
C TYR A 134 3.87 10.60 1.08
N GLU A 135 3.03 10.56 2.11
CA GLU A 135 3.02 11.57 3.17
C GLU A 135 3.24 10.93 4.54
N SER A 136 3.45 11.79 5.54
CA SER A 136 3.48 11.38 6.94
C SER A 136 2.08 11.52 7.53
N PHE A 137 1.77 10.75 8.57
CA PHE A 137 0.55 11.00 9.33
C PHE A 137 0.51 12.45 9.82
N PRO A 138 -0.66 13.11 9.79
CA PRO A 138 -0.81 14.40 10.48
C PRO A 138 -0.44 14.17 11.95
N ASN A 139 0.51 14.95 12.47
CA ASN A 139 1.14 14.80 13.80
C ASN A 139 2.17 13.65 13.93
N ALA A 140 2.75 13.16 12.84
CA ALA A 140 4.10 12.58 12.94
C ALA A 140 5.05 13.75 13.17
N THR A 141 5.71 13.80 14.33
CA THR A 141 6.82 14.72 14.52
C THR A 141 7.82 14.45 13.40
N PRO A 142 8.19 15.44 12.56
CA PRO A 142 9.15 15.21 11.50
C PRO A 142 10.44 14.73 12.15
N THR A 143 10.78 13.45 11.95
CA THR A 143 12.11 12.95 12.28
C THR A 143 13.07 13.66 11.33
N PRO A 144 14.11 14.36 11.82
CA PRO A 144 15.12 14.95 10.94
C PRO A 144 15.72 13.83 10.09
N GLY A 145 15.41 13.82 8.80
CA GLY A 145 16.00 12.90 7.87
C GLY A 145 17.46 13.28 7.63
N THR A 146 18.39 12.39 7.95
CA THR A 146 19.77 12.45 7.44
C THR A 146 19.75 12.03 5.97
N GLY A 147 19.30 12.95 5.10
CA GLY A 147 19.33 12.81 3.65
C GLY A 147 19.06 14.18 3.01
N PRO A 148 19.72 14.53 1.90
CA PRO A 148 19.67 15.89 1.38
C PRO A 148 18.25 16.21 0.90
N VAL A 149 17.58 17.08 1.65
CA VAL A 149 16.36 17.77 1.23
C VAL A 149 16.78 18.76 0.14
N GLN A 150 16.51 18.44 -1.12
CA GLN A 150 16.52 19.44 -2.18
C GLN A 150 15.29 20.32 -2.03
N THR A 151 15.40 21.31 -1.15
CA THR A 151 14.49 22.46 -1.14
C THR A 151 14.82 23.28 -2.38
N LEU A 152 14.03 23.14 -3.44
CA LEU A 152 14.01 24.10 -4.55
C LEU A 152 13.64 25.46 -3.95
N MET A 153 14.64 26.33 -3.81
CA MET A 153 14.46 27.71 -3.35
C MET A 153 13.57 28.47 -4.34
N PRO A 154 12.66 29.36 -3.87
CA PRO A 154 11.93 30.25 -4.76
C PRO A 154 12.88 31.25 -5.43
N VAL A 155 12.78 31.38 -6.75
CA VAL A 155 13.50 32.39 -7.54
C VAL A 155 13.05 33.79 -7.12
N PRO A 156 13.95 34.70 -6.69
CA PRO A 156 13.60 36.09 -6.44
C PRO A 156 13.34 36.81 -7.76
N ASN A 157 12.15 37.40 -7.89
CA ASN A 157 11.75 38.26 -8.99
C ASN A 157 12.54 39.59 -8.94
N PRO A 158 13.30 39.99 -9.98
CA PRO A 158 13.97 41.28 -9.99
C PRO A 158 13.13 42.30 -10.77
N ASN A 159 12.43 43.17 -10.06
CA ASN A 159 12.33 44.59 -10.44
C ASN A 159 11.95 45.41 -9.21
N PRO A 160 12.55 46.59 -8.99
CA PRO A 160 12.24 47.74 -9.85
C PRO A 160 13.44 48.60 -10.25
N ASN A 161 13.33 49.19 -11.44
CA ASN A 161 14.08 50.35 -11.88
C ASN A 161 13.81 51.57 -10.98
N PRO A 162 14.77 52.49 -10.86
CA PRO A 162 14.52 53.87 -11.23
C PRO A 162 15.44 54.36 -12.35
#